data_AF-A0A9D0YUT2-F1
#
_entry.id   AF-A0A9D0YUT2-F1
#
_cell.length_a   1.000
_cell.length_b   1.000
_cell.length_c   1.000
_cell.angle_alpha   90.00
_cell.angle_beta   90.00
_cell.angle_gamma   90.00
#
_symmetry.space_group_name_H-M   'P 1'
#
loop_
_entity.id
_entity.type
_entity.pdbx_description
1 polymer ?
#
loop_
_entity_poly.entity_id
_entity_poly.type
_entity_poly.pdbx_seq_one_letter_code
_entity_poly.pdbx_strand_id
1 'polypeptide(L)'
;MQSNSLGVLLPEMRLDFWDELWHGQISNASALDRRLSVLELPLRADAPCCRCVLRLQHGDAYLNHIWRYGRDRLRVAVGNLLPREERGVVYGVCRLTPRHVYILACAMAQTDADTLLARAKEDIARLVEALENYLDLHSELKEIVPVSSIRELAETAS
;
A
#
# COMPACT_ATOMS: atom_id res chain seq x y z
N MET A 1 -33.17 -0.61 10.63
CA MET A 1 -31.73 -0.38 10.87
C MET A 1 -30.90 -1.36 10.06
N GLN A 2 -30.91 -1.23 8.73
CA GLN A 2 -30.09 -2.08 7.86
C GLN A 2 -28.74 -1.40 7.58
N SER A 3 -27.69 -2.19 7.75
CA SER A 3 -26.39 -2.14 7.07
C SER A 3 -25.53 -0.88 7.19
N ASN A 4 -24.78 -0.79 8.30
CA ASN A 4 -23.46 -0.15 8.32
C ASN A 4 -22.31 -1.19 8.19
N SER A 5 -22.63 -2.40 7.71
CA SER A 5 -21.68 -3.50 7.56
C SER A 5 -20.63 -3.24 6.49
N LEU A 6 -21.00 -2.56 5.40
CA LEU A 6 -20.05 -2.18 4.34
C LEU A 6 -19.00 -1.18 4.82
N GLY A 7 -19.37 -0.21 5.68
CA GLY A 7 -18.42 0.78 6.21
C GLY A 7 -17.33 0.18 7.09
N VAL A 8 -17.61 -0.94 7.76
CA VAL A 8 -16.62 -1.67 8.57
C VAL A 8 -15.75 -2.59 7.70
N LEU A 9 -16.32 -3.17 6.64
CA LEU A 9 -15.62 -4.13 5.76
C LEU A 9 -14.73 -3.46 4.72
N LEU A 10 -15.04 -2.23 4.29
CA LEU A 10 -14.31 -1.54 3.22
C LEU A 10 -12.79 -1.44 3.49
N PRO A 11 -12.31 -1.09 4.70
CA PRO A 11 -10.88 -1.07 5.00
C PRO A 11 -10.23 -2.45 4.88
N GLU A 12 -10.88 -3.50 5.38
CA GLU A 12 -10.37 -4.88 5.30
C GLU A 12 -10.32 -5.37 3.84
N MET A 13 -11.37 -5.11 3.06
CA MET A 13 -11.40 -5.44 1.63
C MET A 13 -10.34 -4.68 0.82
N ARG A 14 -10.04 -3.43 1.19
CA ARG A 14 -8.93 -2.67 0.58
C ARG A 14 -7.57 -3.30 0.90
N LEU A 15 -7.38 -3.77 2.13
CA LEU A 15 -6.16 -4.50 2.49
C LEU A 15 -6.01 -5.75 1.60
N ASP A 16 -7.01 -6.60 1.52
CA ASP A 16 -6.93 -7.82 0.70
C ASP A 16 -6.66 -7.49 -0.78
N PHE A 17 -7.35 -6.47 -1.31
CA PHE A 17 -7.11 -6.00 -2.67
C PHE A 17 -5.66 -5.60 -2.94
N TRP A 18 -5.03 -4.85 -2.03
CA TRP A 18 -3.64 -4.43 -2.21
C TRP A 18 -2.67 -5.61 -2.20
N ASP A 19 -2.94 -6.64 -1.39
CA ASP A 19 -2.12 -7.85 -1.36
C ASP A 19 -2.29 -8.67 -2.64
N GLU A 20 -3.53 -8.88 -3.09
CA GLU A 20 -3.84 -9.59 -4.35
C GLU A 20 -3.22 -8.86 -5.56
N LEU A 21 -3.33 -7.53 -5.61
CA LEU A 21 -2.75 -6.72 -6.69
C LEU A 21 -1.23 -6.82 -6.71
N TRP A 22 -0.57 -6.80 -5.54
CA TRP A 22 0.89 -6.96 -5.46
C TRP A 22 1.37 -8.31 -6.00
N HIS A 23 0.57 -9.36 -5.83
CA HIS A 23 0.88 -10.72 -6.28
C HIS A 23 0.38 -11.04 -7.70
N GLY A 24 -0.22 -10.08 -8.41
CA GLY A 24 -0.79 -10.31 -9.73
C GLY A 24 -1.96 -11.29 -9.75
N GLN A 25 -2.71 -11.37 -8.65
CA GLN A 25 -3.83 -12.33 -8.51
C GLN A 25 -5.16 -11.80 -9.07
N ILE A 26 -5.13 -10.69 -9.82
CA ILE A 26 -6.31 -10.08 -10.41
C ILE A 26 -6.43 -10.54 -11.87
N SER A 27 -7.49 -11.30 -12.14
CA SER A 27 -7.59 -12.17 -13.32
C SER A 27 -7.57 -11.45 -14.67
N ASN A 28 -8.03 -10.20 -14.73
CA ASN A 28 -8.05 -9.38 -15.96
C ASN A 28 -8.40 -7.91 -15.65
N ALA A 29 -8.26 -7.04 -16.66
CA ALA A 29 -8.56 -5.61 -16.56
C ALA A 29 -10.00 -5.29 -16.11
N SER A 30 -11.01 -6.04 -16.56
CA SER A 30 -12.40 -5.80 -16.15
C SER A 30 -12.63 -6.11 -14.66
N ALA A 31 -11.99 -7.16 -14.14
CA ALA A 31 -12.00 -7.47 -12.71
C ALA A 31 -11.31 -6.38 -11.89
N LEU A 32 -10.20 -5.83 -12.38
CA LEU A 32 -9.50 -4.71 -11.76
C LEU A 32 -10.39 -3.47 -11.69
N ASP A 33 -10.96 -3.02 -12.80
CA ASP A 33 -11.82 -1.83 -12.85
C ASP A 33 -13.03 -1.98 -11.91
N ARG A 34 -13.65 -3.16 -11.88
CA ARG A 34 -14.75 -3.47 -10.97
C ARG A 34 -14.32 -3.36 -9.50
N ARG A 35 -13.15 -3.91 -9.15
CA ARG A 35 -12.63 -3.86 -7.77
C ARG A 35 -12.29 -2.43 -7.36
N LEU A 36 -11.64 -1.65 -8.21
CA LEU A 36 -11.38 -0.22 -7.96
C LEU A 36 -12.67 0.56 -7.67
N SER A 37 -13.71 0.31 -8.47
CA SER A 37 -15.03 0.94 -8.28
C SER A 37 -15.71 0.51 -6.97
N VAL A 38 -15.76 -0.80 -6.67
CA VAL A 38 -16.40 -1.33 -5.45
C VAL A 38 -15.68 -0.87 -4.18
N LEU A 39 -14.36 -0.74 -4.24
CA LEU A 39 -13.54 -0.31 -3.12
C LEU A 39 -13.47 1.22 -2.98
N GLU A 40 -14.16 1.95 -3.85
CA GLU A 40 -14.17 3.43 -3.89
C GLU A 40 -12.74 4.01 -3.93
N LEU A 41 -11.85 3.38 -4.70
CA LEU A 41 -10.50 3.86 -4.90
C LEU A 41 -10.48 4.84 -6.08
N PRO A 42 -9.96 6.07 -5.91
CA PRO A 42 -9.98 7.09 -6.97
C PRO A 42 -8.82 6.87 -7.97
N LEU A 43 -8.72 5.65 -8.48
CA LEU A 43 -7.65 5.17 -9.36
C LEU A 43 -8.26 4.62 -10.65
N ARG A 44 -7.44 4.62 -11.69
CA ARG A 44 -7.74 3.99 -12.97
C ARG A 44 -6.76 2.85 -13.22
N ALA A 45 -7.18 1.80 -13.91
CA ALA A 45 -6.30 0.67 -14.22
C ALA A 45 -5.05 1.07 -15.03
N ASP A 46 -5.14 2.13 -15.83
CA ASP A 46 -4.05 2.69 -16.64
C ASP A 46 -3.16 3.68 -15.87
N ALA A 47 -3.45 3.97 -14.60
CA ALA A 47 -2.66 4.92 -13.82
C ALA A 47 -1.25 4.38 -13.51
N PRO A 48 -0.19 5.19 -13.62
CA PRO A 48 1.15 4.79 -13.22
C PRO A 48 1.21 4.50 -11.72
N CYS A 49 2.11 3.60 -11.33
CA CYS A 49 2.31 3.25 -9.93
C CYS A 49 3.79 3.01 -9.60
N CYS A 50 4.10 2.87 -8.32
CA CYS A 50 5.42 2.52 -7.82
C CYS A 50 5.30 1.38 -6.81
N ARG A 51 6.17 0.38 -6.95
CA ARG A 51 6.40 -0.66 -5.94
C ARG A 51 7.46 -0.18 -4.98
N CYS A 52 7.08 -0.01 -3.72
CA CYS A 52 7.97 0.42 -2.65
C CYS A 52 8.17 -0.72 -1.66
N VAL A 53 9.42 -0.99 -1.30
CA VAL A 53 9.74 -1.99 -0.27
C VAL A 53 10.61 -1.35 0.79
N LEU A 54 10.15 -1.44 2.03
CA LEU A 54 10.94 -1.12 3.21
C LEU A 54 11.53 -2.40 3.79
N ARG A 55 12.79 -2.34 4.22
CA ARG A 55 13.40 -3.38 5.04
C ARG A 55 13.21 -3.02 6.52
N LEU A 56 12.68 -3.96 7.30
CA LEU A 56 12.54 -3.81 8.75
C LEU A 56 13.80 -4.34 9.43
N GLN A 57 14.40 -3.53 10.30
CA GLN A 57 15.51 -3.96 11.13
C GLN A 57 14.94 -4.65 12.37
N HIS A 58 15.41 -5.87 12.66
CA HIS A 58 14.95 -6.68 13.80
C HIS A 58 13.42 -6.91 13.85
N GLY A 59 12.72 -6.88 12.71
CA GLY A 59 11.26 -6.92 12.68
C GLY A 59 10.63 -8.21 13.23
N ASP A 60 11.34 -9.35 13.19
CA ASP A 60 10.94 -10.59 13.91
C ASP A 60 10.82 -10.36 15.42
N ALA A 61 11.84 -9.77 16.04
CA ALA A 61 11.84 -9.47 17.47
C ALA A 61 10.78 -8.40 17.81
N TYR A 62 10.66 -7.37 16.97
CA TYR A 62 9.65 -6.34 17.12
C TYR A 62 8.23 -6.91 17.13
N LEU A 63 7.88 -7.75 16.14
CA LEU A 63 6.56 -8.37 16.04
C LEU A 63 6.26 -9.32 17.21
N ASN A 64 7.27 -10.00 17.75
CA ASN A 64 7.08 -10.98 18.83
C ASN A 64 7.06 -10.34 20.23
N HIS A 65 7.79 -9.23 20.44
CA HIS A 65 8.06 -8.72 21.79
C HIS A 65 7.59 -7.28 22.02
N ILE A 66 7.54 -6.44 20.99
CA ILE A 66 7.17 -5.03 21.10
C ILE A 66 5.72 -4.84 20.66
N TRP A 67 5.36 -5.36 19.48
CA TRP A 67 4.05 -5.18 18.88
C TRP A 67 3.06 -6.31 19.22
N ARG A 68 2.32 -6.14 20.32
CA ARG A 68 1.41 -7.18 20.86
C ARG A 68 0.09 -7.33 20.11
N TYR A 69 -0.24 -6.39 19.22
CA TYR A 69 -1.54 -6.34 18.54
C TYR A 69 -1.60 -7.18 17.26
N GLY A 70 -0.50 -7.86 16.92
CA GLY A 70 -0.41 -8.72 15.75
C GLY A 70 -0.15 -7.96 14.44
N ARG A 71 0.26 -8.72 13.44
CA ARG A 71 0.77 -8.24 12.15
C ARG A 71 -0.22 -7.38 11.38
N ASP A 72 -1.49 -7.76 11.37
CA ASP A 72 -2.52 -7.04 10.59
C ASP A 72 -2.83 -5.68 11.20
N ARG A 73 -2.76 -5.56 12.52
CA ARG A 73 -2.84 -4.26 13.21
C ARG A 73 -1.63 -3.38 12.92
N LEU A 74 -0.43 -3.96 12.83
CA LEU A 74 0.76 -3.18 12.43
C LEU A 74 0.60 -2.67 11.00
N ARG A 75 0.14 -3.52 10.09
CA ARG A 75 -0.11 -3.16 8.70
C ARG A 75 -1.09 -1.98 8.58
N VAL A 76 -2.17 -1.98 9.36
CA VAL A 76 -3.10 -0.84 9.44
C VAL A 76 -2.41 0.41 10.01
N ALA A 77 -1.62 0.26 11.08
CA ALA A 77 -0.89 1.38 11.68
C ALA A 77 0.10 2.02 10.68
N VAL A 78 0.86 1.22 9.93
CA VAL A 78 1.73 1.71 8.86
C VAL A 78 0.92 2.45 7.79
N GLY A 79 -0.23 1.90 7.39
CA GLY A 79 -1.14 2.56 6.44
C GLY A 79 -1.63 3.93 6.93
N ASN A 80 -1.88 4.08 8.23
CA ASN A 80 -2.32 5.34 8.83
C ASN A 80 -1.21 6.40 8.90
N LEU A 81 0.06 6.01 8.83
CA LEU A 81 1.20 6.92 8.78
C LEU A 81 1.47 7.45 7.37
N LEU A 82 0.89 6.82 6.34
CA LEU A 82 1.00 7.31 4.97
C LEU A 82 0.07 8.50 4.72
N PRO A 83 0.44 9.42 3.81
CA PRO A 83 -0.42 10.54 3.46
C PRO A 83 -1.76 10.08 2.90
N ARG A 84 -2.78 10.90 3.13
CA ARG A 84 -4.08 10.77 2.47
C ARG A 84 -3.99 11.21 1.01
N GLU A 85 -5.07 10.96 0.28
CA GLU A 85 -5.23 11.15 -1.17
C GLU A 85 -5.06 12.62 -1.63
N GLU A 86 -5.01 13.59 -0.71
CA GLU A 86 -4.85 15.03 -1.00
C GLU A 86 -3.57 15.36 -1.80
N ARG A 87 -2.53 14.51 -1.71
CA ARG A 87 -1.30 14.64 -2.52
C ARG A 87 -1.42 14.01 -3.91
N GLY A 88 -2.62 13.63 -4.36
CA GLY A 88 -2.84 13.04 -5.68
C GLY A 88 -2.23 11.64 -5.84
N VAL A 89 -1.90 10.98 -4.74
CA VAL A 89 -1.32 9.62 -4.70
C VAL A 89 -2.12 8.81 -3.67
N VAL A 90 -2.51 7.61 -4.06
CA VAL A 90 -3.15 6.64 -3.17
C VAL A 90 -2.11 5.61 -2.76
N TYR A 91 -1.96 5.40 -1.45
CA TYR A 91 -1.06 4.40 -0.91
C TYR A 91 -1.80 3.17 -0.40
N GLY A 92 -1.27 1.99 -0.71
CA GLY A 92 -1.76 0.72 -0.21
C GLY A 92 -0.64 -0.09 0.44
N VAL A 93 -0.79 -0.46 1.72
CA VAL A 93 0.12 -1.42 2.35
C VAL A 93 -0.31 -2.83 1.97
N CYS A 94 0.36 -3.41 0.99
CA CYS A 94 0.06 -4.71 0.40
C CYS A 94 0.25 -5.84 1.41
N ARG A 95 1.44 -5.90 2.03
CA ARG A 95 1.70 -6.87 3.09
C ARG A 95 2.77 -6.37 4.04
N LEU A 96 2.77 -6.99 5.21
CA LEU A 96 3.81 -6.86 6.19
C LEU A 96 4.38 -8.26 6.47
N THR A 97 5.70 -8.37 6.47
CA THR A 97 6.44 -9.55 6.91
C THR A 97 7.39 -9.12 8.02
N PRO A 98 7.98 -10.04 8.78
CA PRO A 98 8.97 -9.66 9.78
C PRO A 98 10.21 -8.95 9.25
N ARG A 99 10.47 -9.01 7.93
CA ARG A 99 11.65 -8.38 7.33
C ARG A 99 11.34 -7.23 6.39
N HIS A 100 10.10 -7.11 5.93
CA HIS A 100 9.76 -6.13 4.91
C HIS A 100 8.31 -5.65 5.02
N VAL A 101 8.11 -4.39 4.63
CA VAL A 101 6.80 -3.81 4.32
C VAL A 101 6.74 -3.56 2.83
N TYR A 102 5.66 -3.98 2.20
CA TYR A 102 5.42 -3.83 0.78
C TYR A 102 4.28 -2.86 0.55
N ILE A 103 4.54 -1.81 -0.24
CA ILE A 103 3.64 -0.68 -0.42
C ILE A 103 3.50 -0.40 -1.91
N LEU A 104 2.26 -0.15 -2.36
CA LEU A 104 1.98 0.45 -3.66
C LEU A 104 1.68 1.92 -3.48
N ALA A 105 2.28 2.75 -4.32
CA ALA A 105 1.92 4.15 -4.51
C ALA A 105 1.33 4.30 -5.91
N CYS A 106 0.06 4.71 -6.01
CA CYS A 106 -0.66 4.79 -7.27
C CYS A 106 -1.06 6.24 -7.58
N ALA A 107 -0.82 6.69 -8.80
CA ALA A 107 -1.20 8.03 -9.21
C ALA A 107 -2.72 8.17 -9.35
N MET A 108 -3.27 9.28 -8.86
CA MET A 108 -4.61 9.73 -9.23
C MET A 108 -4.58 10.42 -10.61
N ALA A 109 -5.75 10.66 -11.20
CA ALA A 109 -5.90 11.15 -12.57
C ALA A 109 -5.09 12.41 -12.92
N GLN A 110 -4.80 13.26 -11.93
CA GLN A 110 -4.06 14.52 -12.06
C GLN A 110 -2.55 14.42 -11.80
N THR A 111 -2.04 13.22 -11.54
CA THR A 111 -0.63 13.00 -11.17
C THR A 111 0.07 12.20 -12.26
N ASP A 112 1.10 12.79 -12.87
CA ASP A 112 1.96 12.07 -13.83
C ASP A 112 2.98 11.16 -13.15
N ALA A 113 3.67 10.32 -13.92
CA ALA A 113 4.61 9.32 -13.42
C ALA A 113 5.84 9.94 -12.70
N ASP A 114 6.34 11.07 -13.20
CA ASP A 114 7.52 11.74 -12.61
C ASP A 114 7.16 12.37 -11.25
N THR A 115 5.99 13.02 -11.19
CA THR A 115 5.42 13.59 -9.98
C THR A 115 5.10 12.49 -8.96
N LEU A 116 4.53 11.37 -9.41
CA LEU A 116 4.30 10.20 -8.57
C LEU A 116 5.61 9.71 -7.94
N LEU A 117 6.66 9.50 -8.75
CA LEU A 117 7.93 8.98 -8.25
C LEU A 117 8.58 9.93 -7.24
N ALA A 118 8.56 11.24 -7.52
CA ALA A 118 9.06 12.25 -6.61
C ALA A 118 8.31 12.24 -5.27
N ARG A 119 6.97 12.21 -5.32
CA ARG A 119 6.12 12.15 -4.11
C ARG A 119 6.31 10.85 -3.34
N ALA A 120 6.36 9.71 -4.03
CA ALA A 120 6.58 8.41 -3.40
C ALA A 120 7.92 8.38 -2.66
N LYS A 121 9.01 8.91 -3.23
CA LYS A 121 10.30 9.02 -2.54
C LYS A 121 10.21 9.85 -1.27
N GLU A 122 9.57 11.01 -1.35
CA GLU A 122 9.41 11.94 -0.23
C GLU A 122 8.53 11.34 0.88
N ASP A 123 7.40 10.75 0.52
CA ASP A 123 6.43 10.18 1.44
C ASP A 123 6.96 8.90 2.11
N ILE A 124 7.71 8.08 1.37
CA ILE A 124 8.34 6.88 1.94
C ILE A 124 9.50 7.25 2.88
N ALA A 125 10.28 8.29 2.58
CA ALA A 125 11.29 8.81 3.51
C ALA A 125 10.64 9.28 4.82
N ARG A 126 9.55 10.04 4.73
CA ARG A 126 8.75 10.44 5.91
C ARG A 126 8.17 9.25 6.66
N LEU A 127 7.71 8.22 5.94
CA LEU A 127 7.20 7.01 6.58
C LEU A 127 8.29 6.32 7.39
N VAL A 128 9.51 6.19 6.86
CA VAL A 128 10.64 5.60 7.59
C VAL A 128 10.88 6.34 8.91
N GLU A 129 10.93 7.67 8.87
CA GLU A 129 11.08 8.50 10.09
C GLU A 129 9.89 8.31 11.05
N ALA A 130 8.67 8.24 10.52
CA ALA A 130 7.46 8.05 11.33
C ALA A 130 7.41 6.67 12.00
N LEU A 131 7.87 5.61 11.33
CA LEU A 131 7.94 4.26 11.89
C LEU A 131 8.89 4.21 13.10
N GLU A 132 10.03 4.89 13.01
CA GLU A 132 10.94 5.02 14.14
C GLU A 132 10.32 5.87 15.26
N ASN A 133 9.85 7.08 14.95
CA ASN A 133 9.41 8.04 15.95
C ASN A 133 8.13 7.62 16.69
N TYR A 134 7.19 6.97 16.02
CA TYR A 134 5.89 6.63 16.61
C TYR A 134 5.74 5.17 17.01
N LEU A 135 6.46 4.26 16.34
CA LEU A 135 6.34 2.83 16.57
C LEU A 135 7.60 2.20 17.15
N ASP A 136 8.71 2.93 17.28
CA ASP A 136 10.02 2.36 17.67
C ASP A 136 10.43 1.22 16.72
N LEU A 137 10.04 1.35 15.44
CA LEU A 137 10.29 0.37 14.39
C LEU A 137 11.33 0.91 13.40
N HIS A 138 12.58 0.52 13.61
CA HIS A 138 13.66 0.85 12.69
C HIS A 138 13.45 0.20 11.33
N SER A 139 13.53 1.01 10.28
CA SER A 139 13.37 0.57 8.90
C SER A 139 14.23 1.40 7.95
N GLU A 140 14.39 0.90 6.73
CA GLU A 140 15.06 1.65 5.67
C GLU A 140 14.38 1.36 4.33
N LEU A 141 14.50 2.31 3.40
CA LEU A 141 14.06 2.10 2.04
C LEU A 141 15.00 1.11 1.33
N LYS A 142 14.44 0.00 0.84
CA LYS A 142 15.17 -1.00 0.05
C LYS A 142 15.10 -0.68 -1.43
N GLU A 143 13.89 -0.43 -1.95
CA GLU A 143 13.66 -0.17 -3.36
C GLU A 143 12.37 0.62 -3.61
N ILE A 144 12.39 1.46 -4.64
CA ILE A 144 11.22 2.07 -5.27
C ILE A 144 11.35 1.81 -6.77
N VAL A 145 10.42 1.03 -7.32
CA VAL A 145 10.42 0.62 -8.73
C VAL A 145 9.16 1.19 -9.40
N PRO A 146 9.29 2.14 -10.35
CA PRO A 146 8.18 2.61 -11.15
C PRO A 146 7.60 1.48 -12.00
N VAL A 147 6.28 1.50 -12.17
CA VAL A 147 5.52 0.57 -13.02
C VAL A 147 4.58 1.41 -13.88
N SER A 148 4.48 1.04 -15.16
CA SER A 148 3.82 1.88 -16.17
C SER A 148 2.32 2.06 -15.90
N SER A 149 1.68 1.01 -15.36
CA SER A 149 0.26 1.02 -15.03
C SER A 149 -0.07 0.04 -13.91
N ILE A 150 -1.16 0.28 -13.17
CA ILE A 150 -1.70 -0.69 -12.19
C ILE A 150 -2.03 -2.02 -12.87
N ARG A 151 -2.52 -1.98 -14.12
CA ARG A 151 -2.84 -3.18 -14.90
C ARG A 151 -1.64 -4.11 -15.06
N GLU A 152 -0.44 -3.58 -15.29
CA GLU A 152 0.77 -4.38 -15.44
C GLU A 152 1.02 -5.28 -14.21
N LEU A 153 0.74 -4.76 -13.00
CA LEU A 153 0.84 -5.56 -11.77
C LEU A 153 -0.09 -6.77 -11.76
N ALA A 154 -1.30 -6.63 -12.33
CA ALA A 154 -2.28 -7.71 -12.43
C ALA A 154 -1.87 -8.79 -13.45
N GLU A 155 -1.13 -8.41 -14.49
CA GLU A 155 -0.75 -9.30 -15.60
C GLU A 155 0.60 -10.01 -15.39
N THR A 156 1.43 -9.56 -14.45
CA THR A 156 2.81 -10.08 -14.25
C THR A 156 2.87 -11.44 -13.54
N ALA A 157 1.73 -12.03 -13.14
CA ALA A 157 1.67 -13.39 -12.58
C ALA A 157 1.25 -14.41 -13.65
N SER A 158 2.18 -14.74 -14.55
CA SER A 158 2.10 -15.91 -15.42
C SER A 158 3.39 -16.70 -15.35
#